data_AF-A0A924H049-F1
#
_entry.id   AF-A0A924H049-F1
#
_cell.length_a   1.000
_cell.length_b   1.000
_cell.length_c   1.000
_cell.angle_alpha   90.00
_cell.angle_beta   90.00
_cell.angle_gamma   90.00
#
_symmetry.space_group_name_H-M   'P 1'
#
loop_
_entity.id
_entity.type
_entity.pdbx_description
1 polymer ?
#
loop_
_entity_poly.entity_id
_entity_poly.type
_entity_poly.pdbx_seq_one_letter_code
_entity_poly.pdbx_strand_id
1 'polypeptide(L)'
;MHDADILGVYLHRGSDSQSFLRVLAFEVLLKAALLSSRGADARGHKYKELWTQLPEAVRARIMSVAVSRSPGHTDFSNVEKLLVWYQYIFAKARYSYEIYDGYTPEEMRELGTSWEEIGAPVEEAVIQYWHEELYCLTEGLLAYVEEAL
;
A
#
# COMPACT_ATOMS: atom_id res chain seq x y z
N MET A 1 -13.95 -14.00 -5.28
CA MET A 1 -14.55 -12.67 -5.49
C MET A 1 -14.63 -12.02 -4.12
N HIS A 2 -13.66 -11.17 -3.79
CA HIS A 2 -13.49 -10.67 -2.43
C HIS A 2 -14.28 -9.37 -2.23
N ASP A 3 -14.77 -9.16 -1.01
CA ASP A 3 -15.59 -7.97 -0.66
C ASP A 3 -14.88 -6.64 -0.97
N ALA A 4 -13.54 -6.64 -0.97
CA ALA A 4 -12.72 -5.50 -1.38
C ALA A 4 -12.88 -5.16 -2.87
N ASP A 5 -13.05 -6.18 -3.74
CA ASP A 5 -13.28 -5.97 -5.17
C ASP A 5 -14.66 -5.37 -5.41
N ILE A 6 -15.67 -5.82 -4.64
CA ILE A 6 -17.04 -5.31 -4.71
C ILE A 6 -17.08 -3.83 -4.30
N LEU A 7 -16.41 -3.46 -3.20
CA LEU A 7 -16.29 -2.06 -2.79
C LEU A 7 -15.47 -1.22 -3.79
N GLY A 8 -14.46 -1.82 -4.42
CA GLY A 8 -13.63 -1.18 -5.43
C GLY A 8 -14.37 -0.85 -6.74
N VAL A 9 -15.50 -1.50 -7.03
CA VAL A 9 -16.35 -1.20 -8.20
C VAL A 9 -17.19 0.07 -7.99
N TYR A 10 -17.56 0.39 -6.75
CA TYR A 10 -18.42 1.55 -6.43
C TYR A 10 -17.63 2.84 -6.10
N LEU A 11 -16.35 2.71 -5.75
CA LEU A 11 -15.46 3.86 -5.57
C LEU A 11 -14.84 4.20 -6.94
N HIS A 12 -14.99 5.44 -7.39
CA HIS A 12 -14.27 5.92 -8.58
C HIS A 12 -12.79 5.51 -8.50
N ARG A 13 -12.25 5.02 -9.62
CA ARG A 13 -10.95 4.33 -9.81
C ARG A 13 -9.67 5.10 -9.38
N GLY A 14 -9.78 6.14 -8.56
CA GLY A 14 -8.66 6.94 -8.07
C GLY A 14 -8.99 7.79 -6.84
N SER A 15 -9.96 7.39 -6.01
CA SER A 15 -10.20 8.09 -4.74
C SER A 15 -9.25 7.61 -3.64
N ASP A 16 -8.82 8.53 -2.77
CA ASP A 16 -7.97 8.24 -1.61
C ASP A 16 -8.54 7.12 -0.73
N SER A 17 -9.88 7.02 -0.64
CA SER A 17 -10.57 5.95 0.08
C SER A 17 -10.32 4.57 -0.51
N GLN A 18 -10.26 4.44 -1.84
CA GLN A 18 -9.94 3.16 -2.48
C GLN A 18 -8.49 2.75 -2.20
N SER A 19 -7.57 3.71 -2.29
CA SER A 19 -6.15 3.49 -2.00
C SER A 19 -5.94 3.07 -0.54
N PHE A 20 -6.65 3.71 0.39
CA PHE A 20 -6.64 3.33 1.80
C PHE A 20 -7.14 1.91 2.04
N LEU A 21 -8.26 1.51 1.41
CA LEU A 21 -8.79 0.15 1.52
C LEU A 21 -7.79 -0.90 1.00
N ARG A 22 -7.02 -0.59 -0.05
CA ARG A 22 -5.96 -1.48 -0.54
C ARG A 22 -4.83 -1.63 0.47
N VAL A 23 -4.40 -0.55 1.11
CA VAL A 23 -3.39 -0.60 2.18
C VAL A 23 -3.90 -1.40 3.38
N LEU A 24 -5.18 -1.28 3.73
CA LEU A 24 -5.78 -2.08 4.79
C LEU A 24 -5.84 -3.57 4.43
N ALA A 25 -6.24 -3.92 3.20
CA ALA A 25 -6.24 -5.29 2.72
C ALA A 25 -4.83 -5.90 2.77
N PHE A 26 -3.83 -5.14 2.33
CA PHE A 26 -2.42 -5.50 2.46
C PHE A 26 -2.03 -5.76 3.92
N GLU A 27 -2.39 -4.89 4.86
CA GLU A 27 -2.10 -5.06 6.29
C GLU A 27 -2.69 -6.36 6.84
N VAL A 28 -3.96 -6.63 6.54
CA VAL A 28 -4.67 -7.83 7.02
C VAL A 28 -3.97 -9.09 6.52
N LEU A 29 -3.62 -9.14 5.24
CA LEU A 29 -2.92 -10.28 4.65
C LEU A 29 -1.49 -10.43 5.18
N LEU A 30 -0.77 -9.33 5.42
CA LEU A 30 0.56 -9.37 6.04
C LEU A 30 0.51 -9.98 7.45
N LYS A 31 -0.50 -9.58 8.24
CA LYS A 31 -0.72 -10.13 9.58
C LYS A 31 -1.14 -11.60 9.52
N ALA A 32 -2.00 -11.97 8.57
CA ALA A 32 -2.40 -13.36 8.36
C ALA A 32 -1.19 -14.24 7.97
N ALA A 33 -0.31 -13.76 7.09
CA ALA A 33 0.91 -14.47 6.71
C ALA A 33 1.87 -14.66 7.91
N LEU A 34 1.96 -13.70 8.83
CA LEU A 34 2.71 -13.84 10.07
C LEU A 34 2.09 -14.87 11.02
N LEU A 35 0.77 -14.83 11.16
CA LEU A 35 0.03 -15.77 11.98
C LEU A 35 0.18 -17.21 11.46
N SER A 36 0.03 -17.43 10.15
CA SER A 36 0.16 -18.76 9.55
C SER A 36 1.59 -19.29 9.57
N SER A 37 2.59 -18.44 9.38
CA SER A 37 3.99 -18.87 9.32
C SER A 37 4.64 -19.09 10.69
N ARG A 38 4.20 -18.39 11.75
CA ARG A 38 4.87 -18.42 13.07
C ARG A 38 3.93 -18.65 14.24
N GLY A 39 2.61 -18.68 14.04
CA GLY A 39 1.63 -18.73 15.13
C GLY A 39 1.63 -17.49 16.03
N ALA A 40 2.16 -16.36 15.52
CA ALA A 40 2.35 -15.14 16.30
C ALA A 40 1.34 -14.07 15.89
N ASP A 41 0.70 -13.47 16.89
CA ASP A 41 -0.16 -12.29 16.68
C ASP A 41 0.67 -11.06 16.34
N ALA A 42 0.44 -10.53 15.14
CA ALA A 42 1.05 -9.31 14.66
C ALA A 42 0.23 -8.07 15.11
N ARG A 43 0.77 -7.28 16.04
CA ARG A 43 0.13 -6.04 16.52
C ARG A 43 0.75 -4.79 15.90
N GLY A 44 -0.06 -3.74 15.73
CA GLY A 44 0.35 -2.44 15.19
C GLY A 44 0.34 -2.37 13.66
N HIS A 45 0.86 -1.25 13.13
CA HIS A 45 0.83 -0.88 11.71
C HIS A 45 2.23 -0.69 11.12
N LYS A 46 3.25 -1.29 11.76
CA LYS A 46 4.65 -1.10 11.38
C LYS A 46 5.04 -2.10 10.29
N TYR A 47 4.64 -1.84 9.05
CA TYR A 47 4.68 -2.83 7.97
C TYR A 47 6.09 -3.35 7.68
N LYS A 48 7.11 -2.49 7.73
CA LYS A 48 8.51 -2.93 7.60
C LYS A 48 8.88 -3.92 8.72
N GLU A 49 8.58 -3.61 9.98
CA GLU A 49 8.88 -4.50 11.10
C GLU A 49 8.12 -5.83 10.97
N LEU A 50 6.84 -5.79 10.59
CA LEU A 50 6.04 -6.99 10.35
C LEU A 50 6.62 -7.85 9.21
N TRP A 51 7.00 -7.24 8.09
CA TRP A 51 7.64 -7.92 6.97
C TRP A 51 8.96 -8.58 7.37
N THR A 52 9.81 -7.89 8.15
CA THR A 52 11.08 -8.46 8.61
C THR A 52 10.91 -9.66 9.54
N GLN A 53 9.76 -9.78 10.21
CA GLN A 53 9.44 -10.92 11.07
C GLN A 53 9.04 -12.18 10.31
N LEU A 54 8.63 -12.07 9.05
CA LEU A 54 8.34 -13.23 8.20
C LEU A 54 9.64 -14.04 7.98
N PRO A 55 9.56 -15.39 7.97
CA PRO A 55 10.69 -16.22 7.54
C PRO A 55 11.15 -15.84 6.13
N GLU A 56 12.45 -15.95 5.86
CA GLU A 56 13.02 -15.59 4.56
C GLU A 56 12.40 -16.37 3.40
N ALA A 57 12.15 -17.66 3.58
CA ALA A 57 11.47 -18.50 2.59
C ALA A 57 10.04 -18.01 2.28
N VAL A 58 9.32 -17.51 3.28
CA VAL A 58 7.97 -16.96 3.12
C VAL A 58 8.03 -15.65 2.34
N ARG A 59 8.95 -14.75 2.70
CA ARG A 59 9.17 -13.51 1.92
C ARG A 59 9.54 -13.81 0.47
N ALA A 60 10.44 -14.75 0.23
CA ALA A 60 10.85 -15.14 -1.11
C ALA A 60 9.67 -15.68 -1.94
N ARG A 61 8.78 -16.47 -1.32
CA ARG A 61 7.56 -16.98 -1.97
C ARG A 61 6.61 -15.85 -2.35
N ILE A 62 6.29 -14.97 -1.41
CA ILE A 62 5.43 -13.80 -1.63
C ILE A 62 6.00 -12.93 -2.76
N MET A 63 7.29 -12.63 -2.71
CA MET A 63 7.96 -11.82 -3.72
C MET A 63 7.96 -12.47 -5.10
N SER A 64 8.16 -13.79 -5.18
CA SER A 64 8.10 -14.51 -6.45
C SER A 64 6.74 -14.34 -7.13
N VAL A 65 5.65 -14.43 -6.37
CA VAL A 65 4.31 -14.21 -6.90
C VAL A 65 4.12 -12.74 -7.30
N ALA A 66 4.48 -11.80 -6.42
CA ALA A 66 4.37 -10.37 -6.67
C ALA A 66 5.10 -9.92 -7.95
N VAL A 67 6.35 -10.34 -8.14
CA VAL A 67 7.15 -10.03 -9.34
C VAL A 67 6.51 -10.60 -10.61
N SER A 68 5.91 -11.79 -10.53
CA SER A 68 5.25 -12.42 -11.68
C SER A 68 3.92 -11.79 -12.08
N ARG A 69 3.28 -11.02 -11.18
CA ARG A 69 1.95 -10.45 -11.42
C ARG A 69 1.98 -9.30 -12.43
N SER A 70 3.02 -8.47 -12.37
CA SER A 70 3.16 -7.34 -13.29
C SER A 70 4.62 -7.14 -13.72
N PRO A 71 5.15 -8.04 -14.58
CA PRO A 71 6.55 -8.01 -14.98
C PRO A 71 6.89 -6.72 -15.73
N GLY A 72 7.91 -6.00 -15.26
CA GLY A 72 8.40 -4.77 -15.92
C GLY A 72 7.60 -3.50 -15.62
N HIS A 73 6.53 -3.59 -14.82
CA HIS A 73 5.69 -2.45 -14.42
C HIS A 73 5.81 -2.10 -12.93
N THR A 74 6.64 -2.83 -12.19
CA THR A 74 6.84 -2.65 -10.74
C THR A 74 8.32 -2.56 -10.41
N ASP A 75 8.66 -1.71 -9.43
CA ASP A 75 10.00 -1.65 -8.86
C ASP A 75 10.03 -2.19 -7.42
N PHE A 76 10.49 -3.44 -7.28
CA PHE A 76 10.71 -4.08 -5.98
C PHE A 76 12.17 -4.01 -5.50
N SER A 77 13.02 -3.19 -6.11
CA SER A 77 14.43 -3.05 -5.68
C SER A 77 14.57 -2.63 -4.22
N ASN A 78 13.55 -1.92 -3.68
CA ASN A 78 13.50 -1.50 -2.29
C ASN A 78 12.10 -1.66 -1.67
N VAL A 79 11.70 -2.91 -1.45
CA VAL A 79 10.42 -3.24 -0.78
C VAL A 79 10.30 -2.56 0.58
N GLU A 80 11.38 -2.42 1.35
CA GLU A 80 11.32 -1.77 2.65
C GLU A 80 10.88 -0.31 2.57
N LYS A 81 11.33 0.42 1.55
CA LYS A 81 10.89 1.80 1.29
C LYS A 81 9.38 1.84 1.01
N LEU A 82 8.88 0.93 0.17
CA LEU A 82 7.44 0.81 -0.12
C LEU A 82 6.64 0.57 1.15
N LEU A 83 7.08 -0.35 2.02
CA LEU A 83 6.40 -0.68 3.28
C LEU A 83 6.34 0.50 4.25
N VAL A 84 7.43 1.25 4.38
CA VAL A 84 7.46 2.47 5.20
C VAL A 84 6.45 3.49 4.69
N TRP A 85 6.31 3.60 3.38
CA TRP A 85 5.41 4.56 2.79
C TRP A 85 3.94 4.13 2.82
N TYR A 86 3.65 2.84 2.66
CA TYR A 86 2.29 2.33 2.88
C TYR A 86 1.85 2.59 4.32
N GLN A 87 2.76 2.46 5.30
CA GLN A 87 2.48 2.84 6.68
C GLN A 87 2.21 4.35 6.80
N TYR A 88 2.99 5.19 6.10
CA TYR A 88 2.74 6.64 6.06
C TYR A 88 1.35 6.96 5.49
N ILE A 89 0.97 6.34 4.37
CA ILE A 89 -0.34 6.49 3.74
C ILE A 89 -1.45 6.06 4.69
N PHE A 90 -1.32 4.91 5.35
CA PHE A 90 -2.29 4.44 6.33
C PHE A 90 -2.49 5.44 7.48
N ALA A 91 -1.41 6.10 7.92
CA ALA A 91 -1.43 7.03 9.02
C ALA A 91 -1.93 8.44 8.64
N LYS A 92 -1.64 8.89 7.42
CA LYS A 92 -1.79 10.31 7.00
C LYS A 92 -2.81 10.53 5.88
N ALA A 93 -3.08 9.53 5.06
CA ALA A 93 -3.97 9.65 3.90
C ALA A 93 -5.43 9.30 4.22
N ARG A 94 -5.81 9.24 5.51
CA ARG A 94 -7.18 8.89 5.91
C ARG A 94 -8.14 10.03 5.60
N TYR A 95 -7.66 11.26 5.75
CA TYR A 95 -8.40 12.45 5.42
C TYR A 95 -7.46 13.45 4.74
N SER A 96 -7.92 14.07 3.66
CA SER A 96 -7.15 15.05 2.90
C SER A 96 -6.69 16.23 3.77
N TYR A 97 -7.46 16.63 4.77
CA TYR A 97 -7.07 17.69 5.70
C TYR A 97 -5.89 17.30 6.62
N GLU A 98 -5.62 16.00 6.86
CA GLU A 98 -4.46 15.57 7.66
C GLU A 98 -3.14 15.75 6.90
N ILE A 99 -3.21 15.80 5.56
CA ILE A 99 -2.06 15.98 4.65
C ILE A 99 -1.71 17.47 4.56
N TYR A 100 -2.74 18.31 4.45
CA TYR A 100 -2.62 19.76 4.32
C TYR A 100 -2.92 20.48 5.63
N ASP A 101 -2.65 19.83 6.76
CA ASP A 101 -2.84 20.45 8.08
C ASP A 101 -2.02 21.73 8.18
N GLY A 102 -2.66 22.82 8.59
CA GLY A 102 -2.08 24.16 8.62
C GLY A 102 -2.17 24.97 7.33
N TYR A 103 -2.70 24.42 6.24
CA TYR A 103 -2.99 25.18 5.01
C TYR A 103 -4.42 25.74 5.03
N THR A 104 -4.57 26.98 4.57
CA THR A 104 -5.86 27.57 4.23
C THR A 104 -6.39 27.02 2.89
N PRO A 105 -7.70 27.10 2.63
CA PRO A 105 -8.28 26.74 1.33
C PRO A 105 -7.65 27.48 0.15
N GLU A 106 -7.25 28.74 0.34
CA GLU A 106 -6.57 29.56 -0.65
C GLU A 106 -5.16 29.02 -0.94
N GLU A 107 -4.35 28.74 0.08
CA GLU A 107 -3.01 28.18 -0.08
C GLU A 107 -3.04 26.80 -0.74
N MET A 108 -4.03 25.95 -0.42
CA MET A 108 -4.22 24.67 -1.10
C MET A 108 -4.52 24.85 -2.59
N ARG A 109 -5.29 25.88 -2.96
CA ARG A 109 -5.62 26.18 -4.36
C ARG A 109 -4.39 26.67 -5.12
N GLU A 110 -3.62 27.58 -4.53
CA GLU A 110 -2.37 28.08 -5.10
C GLU A 110 -1.34 26.97 -5.27
N LEU A 111 -1.22 26.09 -4.27
CA LEU A 111 -0.38 24.90 -4.35
C LEU A 111 -0.81 24.01 -5.52
N GLY A 112 -2.10 23.74 -5.68
CA GLY A 112 -2.64 22.97 -6.80
C GLY A 112 -2.31 23.59 -8.16
N THR A 113 -2.48 24.90 -8.32
CA THR A 113 -2.13 25.59 -9.57
C THR A 113 -0.63 25.52 -9.86
N SER A 114 0.22 25.80 -8.87
CA SER A 114 1.67 25.70 -9.06
C SER A 114 2.13 24.28 -9.41
N TRP A 115 1.48 23.27 -8.84
CA TRP A 115 1.73 21.87 -9.13
C TRP A 115 1.39 21.50 -10.57
N GLU A 116 0.25 21.98 -11.08
CA GLU A 116 -0.15 21.81 -12.48
C GLU A 116 0.81 22.53 -13.44
N GLU A 117 1.26 23.75 -13.08
CA GLU A 117 2.20 24.55 -13.88
C GLU A 117 3.55 23.87 -14.08
N ILE A 118 4.04 23.12 -13.06
CA ILE A 118 5.28 22.35 -13.16
C ILE A 118 5.08 20.95 -13.77
N GLY A 119 3.87 20.63 -14.25
CA GLY A 119 3.57 19.37 -14.93
C GLY A 119 3.28 18.18 -14.00
N ALA A 120 2.96 18.45 -12.73
CA ALA A 120 2.59 17.45 -11.73
C ALA A 120 3.59 16.27 -11.61
N PRO A 121 4.88 16.52 -11.30
CA PRO A 121 5.91 15.49 -11.21
C PRO A 121 5.60 14.47 -10.11
N VAL A 122 5.39 13.20 -10.47
CA VAL A 122 4.94 12.15 -9.54
C VAL A 122 5.94 11.94 -8.39
N GLU A 123 7.22 12.13 -8.65
CA GLU A 123 8.32 11.92 -7.70
C GLU A 123 8.31 12.94 -6.56
N GLU A 124 7.74 14.13 -6.79
CA GLU A 124 7.63 15.20 -5.79
C GLU A 124 6.25 15.20 -5.11
N ALA A 125 5.35 14.29 -5.50
CA ALA A 125 4.01 14.21 -4.92
C ALA A 125 4.08 13.89 -3.42
N VAL A 126 3.30 14.63 -2.62
CA VAL A 126 3.20 14.46 -1.16
C VAL A 126 2.76 13.04 -0.80
N ILE A 127 1.87 12.48 -1.62
CA ILE A 127 1.47 11.08 -1.54
C ILE A 127 1.78 10.38 -2.86
N GLN A 128 2.50 9.28 -2.75
CA GLN A 128 2.75 8.34 -3.83
C GLN A 128 2.23 6.98 -3.39
N TYR A 129 1.23 6.46 -4.10
CA TYR A 129 0.54 5.24 -3.67
C TYR A 129 1.19 3.95 -4.17
N TRP A 130 2.04 4.01 -5.21
CA TRP A 130 2.60 2.84 -5.92
C TRP A 130 1.58 1.71 -6.07
N HIS A 131 0.48 2.03 -6.76
CA HIS A 131 -0.68 1.15 -6.82
C HIS A 131 -0.34 -0.24 -7.36
N GLU A 132 0.56 -0.32 -8.33
CA GLU A 132 0.93 -1.57 -8.97
C GLU A 132 1.77 -2.44 -8.02
N GLU A 133 2.74 -1.85 -7.34
CA GLU A 133 3.55 -2.53 -6.33
C GLU A 133 2.70 -3.01 -5.16
N LEU A 134 1.79 -2.16 -4.66
CA LEU A 134 0.87 -2.52 -3.58
C LEU A 134 -0.04 -3.68 -4.02
N TYR A 135 -0.60 -3.61 -5.24
CA TYR A 135 -1.42 -4.68 -5.80
C TYR A 135 -0.64 -6.00 -5.87
N CYS A 136 0.54 -5.99 -6.48
CA CYS A 136 1.37 -7.18 -6.64
C CYS A 136 1.81 -7.79 -5.30
N LEU A 137 2.20 -6.96 -4.32
CA LEU A 137 2.52 -7.44 -2.97
C LEU A 137 1.30 -8.05 -2.27
N THR A 138 0.12 -7.44 -2.45
CA THR A 138 -1.15 -7.95 -1.91
C THR A 138 -1.48 -9.31 -2.51
N GLU A 139 -1.34 -9.47 -3.83
CA GLU A 139 -1.52 -10.74 -4.53
C GLU A 139 -0.55 -11.83 -4.03
N GLY A 140 0.71 -11.46 -3.81
CA GLY A 140 1.70 -12.41 -3.27
C GLY A 140 1.38 -12.87 -1.86
N LEU A 141 0.88 -11.95 -1.01
CA LEU A 141 0.42 -12.29 0.33
C LEU A 141 -0.83 -13.16 0.30
N LEU A 142 -1.80 -12.83 -0.57
CA LEU A 142 -3.04 -13.60 -0.74
C LEU A 142 -2.72 -15.04 -1.14
N ALA A 143 -1.90 -15.24 -2.18
CA ALA A 143 -1.51 -16.56 -2.63
C ALA A 143 -0.84 -17.38 -1.50
N TYR A 144 0.03 -16.75 -0.71
CA TYR A 144 0.66 -17.42 0.42
C TYR A 144 -0.34 -17.82 1.52
N VAL A 145 -1.27 -16.93 1.86
CA VAL A 145 -2.28 -17.19 2.90
C VAL A 145 -3.26 -18.26 2.45
N GLU A 146 -3.70 -18.24 1.19
CA GLU A 146 -4.58 -19.28 0.62
C GLU A 146 -3.92 -20.67 0.61
N GLU A 147 -2.61 -20.76 0.36
CA GLU A 147 -1.85 -22.01 0.42
C GLU A 147 -1.70 -22.55 1.87
N ALA A 148 -1.85 -21.69 2.88
CA ALA A 148 -1.63 -22.04 4.29
C ALA A 148 -2.92 -22.44 5.04
N LEU A 149 -4.09 -22.30 4.41
CA LEU A 149 -5.40 -22.71 4.92
C LEU A 149 -5.77 -24.13 4.46
#